data_AF-A0A7C7TYS0-F1
#
_entry.id   AF-A0A7C7TYS0-F1
#
_cell.length_a   1.000
_cell.length_b   1.000
_cell.length_c   1.000
_cell.angle_alpha   90.00
_cell.angle_beta   90.00
_cell.angle_gamma   90.00
#
_symmetry.space_group_name_H-M   'P 1'
#
loop_
_entity.id
_entity.type
_entity.pdbx_description
1 polymer ?
#
loop_
_entity_poly.entity_id
_entity_poly.type
_entity_poly.pdbx_seq_one_letter_code
_entity_poly.pdbx_strand_id
1 'polypeptide(L)' 'MTVAELKELLKAAGKPVSGKKADLITRLNE' A
#
# COMPACT_ATOMS: atom_id res chain seq x y z
N MET A 1 -2.67 4.94 9.99
CA MET A 1 -2.65 3.98 8.87
C MET A 1 -1.95 2.69 9.26
N THR A 2 -2.69 1.60 9.25
CA THR A 2 -2.23 0.22 9.44
C THR A 2 -1.81 -0.40 8.11
N VAL A 3 -1.03 -1.48 8.16
CA VAL A 3 -0.63 -2.22 6.95
C VAL A 3 -1.88 -2.75 6.21
N ALA A 4 -2.95 -3.09 6.92
CA ALA A 4 -4.20 -3.52 6.32
C ALA A 4 -4.85 -2.41 5.48
N GLU A 5 -4.99 -1.20 6.02
CA GLU A 5 -5.55 -0.05 5.31
C GLU A 5 -4.73 0.32 4.06
N LEU A 6 -3.39 0.29 4.18
CA LEU A 6 -2.50 0.57 3.04
C LEU A 6 -2.66 -0.47 1.92
N LYS A 7 -2.84 -1.74 2.28
CA LYS A 7 -3.06 -2.80 1.29
C LYS A 7 -4.41 -2.67 0.58
N GLU A 8 -5.46 -2.30 1.30
CA GLU A 8 -6.77 -2.06 0.69
C GLU A 8 -6.71 -0.90 -0.31
N LEU A 9 -6.05 0.20 0.05
CA LEU A 9 -5.86 1.34 -0.86
C LEU A 9 -5.04 0.97 -2.10
N LEU A 10 -3.94 0.23 -1.91
CA LEU A 10 -3.12 -0.24 -3.02
C LEU A 10 -3.88 -1.22 -3.92
N LYS A 11 -4.68 -2.11 -3.34
CA LYS A 11 -5.53 -3.05 -4.08
C LYS A 11 -6.61 -2.33 -4.89
N ALA A 12 -7.24 -1.32 -4.30
CA ALA A 12 -8.20 -0.46 -5.00
C ALA A 12 -7.55 0.32 -6.14
N ALA A 13 -6.29 0.73 -5.97
CA ALA A 13 -5.47 1.38 -7.00
C ALA A 13 -4.84 0.40 -8.02
N GLY A 14 -5.07 -0.91 -7.89
CA GLY A 14 -4.45 -1.93 -8.75
C GLY A 14 -2.92 -2.07 -8.58
N LYS A 15 -2.36 -1.51 -7.51
CA LYS A 15 -0.92 -1.52 -7.21
C LYS A 15 -0.51 -2.75 -6.38
N PRO A 16 0.76 -3.18 -6.43
CA PRO A 16 1.25 -4.30 -5.64
C PRO A 16 1.16 -4.07 -4.13
N VAL A 17 0.52 -5.00 -3.42
CA VAL A 17 0.29 -4.98 -1.96
C VAL A 17 1.37 -5.70 -1.14
N SER A 18 2.47 -6.09 -1.78
CA SER A 18 3.59 -6.83 -1.17
C SER A 18 4.65 -5.89 -0.58
N GLY A 19 5.36 -6.31 0.46
CA GLY A 19 6.44 -5.53 1.08
C GLY A 19 6.10 -4.99 2.47
N LYS A 20 7.01 -4.19 3.02
CA LYS A 20 6.90 -3.60 4.36
C LYS A 20 6.02 -2.36 4.32
N LYS A 21 5.59 -1.89 5.49
CA LYS A 21 4.77 -0.68 5.64
C LYS A 21 5.35 0.53 4.89
N ALA A 22 6.67 0.71 4.93
CA ALA A 22 7.35 1.79 4.20
C ALA A 22 7.13 1.70 2.68
N ASP A 23 7.32 0.51 2.10
CA ASP A 23 7.13 0.28 0.67
C ASP A 23 5.68 0.54 0.24
N LEU A 24 4.71 0.12 1.07
CA LEU A 24 3.29 0.36 0.81
C LEU A 24 2.95 1.86 0.83
N ILE A 25 3.57 2.62 1.73
CA ILE A 25 3.39 4.08 1.81
C ILE A 25 4.03 4.75 0.59
N THR A 26 5.26 4.37 0.22
CA THR A 26 5.94 4.91 -0.96
C THR A 26 5.09 4.71 -2.22
N ARG A 27 4.55 3.51 -2.44
CA ARG A 27 3.69 3.25 -3.62
C ARG A 27 2.39 4.03 -3.64
N LEU A 28 1.84 4.40 -2.48
CA LEU A 28 0.64 5.23 -2.40
C LEU A 28 0.93 6.72 -2.63
N ASN A 29 2.18 7.16 -2.41
CA ASN A 29 2.60 8.54 -2.61
C ASN A 29 3.27 8.80 -3.98
N GLU A 30 3.54 7.75 -4.77
CA GLU A 30 3.88 7.84 -6.20
C GLU A 30 2.63 7.97 -7.08
#